data_AF-A0A1F5B6R2-F1
#
_entry.id   AF-A0A1F5B6R2-F1
#
_cell.length_a   1.000
_cell.length_b   1.000
_cell.length_c   1.000
_cell.angle_alpha   90.00
_cell.angle_beta   90.00
_cell.angle_gamma   90.00
#
_symmetry.space_group_name_H-M   'P 1'
#
loop_
_entity.id
_entity.type
_entity.pdbx_description
1 polymer ?
#
loop_
_entity_poly.entity_id
_entity_poly.type
_entity_poly.pdbx_seq_one_letter_code
_entity_poly.pdbx_strand_id
1 'polypeptide(L)' 'MDKEKNEHVSDLFLSDLAAGRSAPLTRSLEKCSSPAWSPDGRSIAFLAKRPSVKDGEADEDKNKEEKKLVKLN' A
#
# COMPACT_ATOMS: atom_id res chain seq x y z
N MET A 1 -20.06 -1.23 -20.32
CA MET A 1 -18.65 -1.64 -20.26
C MET A 1 -18.19 -1.58 -18.82
N ASP A 2 -18.22 -2.71 -18.13
CA ASP A 2 -17.65 -2.88 -16.79
C ASP A 2 -16.15 -2.60 -16.83
N LYS A 3 -15.69 -1.62 -16.05
CA LYS A 3 -14.26 -1.46 -15.78
C LYS A 3 -13.86 -2.56 -14.82
N GLU A 4 -13.51 -3.72 -15.36
CA GLU A 4 -12.78 -4.76 -14.63
C GLU A 4 -11.55 -4.10 -13.99
N LYS A 5 -11.58 -4.01 -12.65
CA LYS A 5 -10.48 -3.48 -11.85
C LYS A 5 -9.30 -4.42 -12.02
N ASN A 6 -8.44 -4.10 -12.98
CA ASN A 6 -7.23 -4.85 -13.22
C ASN A 6 -6.17 -4.48 -12.16
N GLU A 7 -6.45 -4.86 -10.92
CA GLU A 7 -5.57 -4.74 -9.76
C GLU A 7 -4.45 -5.76 -9.90
N HIS A 8 -3.52 -5.50 -10.83
CA HIS A 8 -2.29 -6.26 -10.90
C HIS A 8 -1.40 -5.89 -9.72
N VAL A 9 -1.00 -6.86 -8.92
CA VAL A 9 0.08 -6.67 -7.93
C VAL A 9 1.41 -6.77 -8.66
N SER A 10 2.40 -5.98 -8.25
CA SER A 10 3.73 -6.01 -8.84
C SER A 10 4.76 -5.84 -7.73
N ASP A 11 5.63 -6.85 -7.58
CA ASP A 11 6.70 -6.89 -6.59
C ASP A 11 8.07 -6.71 -7.24
N LEU A 12 9.03 -6.24 -6.44
CA LEU A 12 10.42 -6.12 -6.82
C LEU A 12 11.22 -7.33 -6.32
N PHE A 13 12.10 -7.83 -7.19
CA PHE A 13 13.03 -8.91 -6.89
C PHE A 13 14.46 -8.45 -7.15
N LEU A 14 15.38 -8.88 -6.29
CA LEU A 14 16.81 -8.72 -6.48
C LEU A 14 17.40 -10.01 -7.00
N SER A 15 18.05 -9.96 -8.16
CA SER A 15 18.77 -11.10 -8.72
C SER A 15 20.27 -10.88 -8.60
N ASP A 16 20.94 -11.82 -7.93
CA ASP A 16 22.38 -11.97 -7.96
C ASP A 16 22.75 -12.83 -9.17
N LEU A 17 23.33 -12.19 -10.19
CA LEU A 17 23.74 -12.84 -11.42
C LEU A 17 24.98 -13.72 -11.26
N ALA A 18 25.83 -13.45 -10.25
CA ALA A 18 27.03 -14.24 -9.99
C ALA A 18 26.70 -15.53 -9.25
N ALA A 19 25.79 -15.45 -8.26
CA ALA A 19 25.33 -16.62 -7.50
C ALA A 19 24.18 -17.37 -8.18
N GLY A 20 23.54 -16.78 -9.19
CA GLY A 20 22.36 -17.34 -9.86
C GLY A 20 21.14 -17.44 -8.95
N ARG A 21 20.98 -16.50 -8.02
CA ARG A 21 19.91 -16.52 -7.01
C ARG A 21 19.06 -15.25 -7.10
N SER A 22 17.79 -15.37 -6.79
CA SER A 22 16.88 -14.22 -6.70
C SER A 22 16.17 -14.21 -5.34
N ALA A 23 16.00 -13.01 -4.77
CA ALA A 23 15.32 -12.80 -3.51
C ALA A 23 14.26 -11.70 -3.64
N PRO A 24 13.08 -11.84 -3.01
CA PRO A 24 12.07 -10.78 -3.00
C PRO A 24 12.57 -9.58 -2.17
N LEU A 25 12.47 -8.37 -2.74
CA LEU A 25 12.79 -7.11 -2.06
C LEU A 25 11.54 -6.48 -1.43
N THR A 26 10.39 -6.65 -2.07
CA THR A 26 9.10 -6.19 -1.56
C THR A 26 8.15 -7.36 -1.37
N ARG A 27 7.17 -7.17 -0.48
CA ARG A 27 6.00 -8.04 -0.31
C ARG A 27 4.78 -7.15 -0.25
N SER A 28 4.54 -6.42 -1.33
CA SER A 28 3.54 -5.36 -1.36
C SER A 28 2.20 -5.91 -1.82
N LEU A 29 1.12 -5.49 -1.17
CA LEU A 29 -0.26 -5.78 -1.61
C LEU A 29 -0.69 -4.89 -2.79
N GLU A 30 0.18 -3.96 -3.21
CA GLU A 30 -0.08 -2.93 -4.21
C GLU A 30 1.06 -2.88 -5.24
N LYS A 31 0.84 -2.23 -6.38
CA LYS A 31 1.85 -2.06 -7.43
C LYS A 31 3.08 -1.31 -6.95
N CYS A 32 4.25 -1.89 -7.19
CA CYS A 32 5.54 -1.21 -7.18
C CYS A 32 6.00 -0.91 -8.62
N SER A 33 6.61 0.25 -8.85
CA SER A 33 7.06 0.71 -10.17
C SER A 33 8.27 1.64 -10.08
N SER A 34 8.94 1.88 -11.22
CA SER A 34 10.07 2.82 -11.36
C SER A 34 11.20 2.62 -10.34
N PRO A 35 11.79 1.41 -10.23
CA PRO A 35 12.92 1.18 -9.33
C PRO A 35 14.19 1.90 -9.82
N ALA A 36 14.94 2.48 -8.89
CA ALA A 36 16.24 3.09 -9.15
C ALA A 36 17.21 2.84 -7.98
N TRP A 37 18.45 2.46 -8.29
CA TRP A 37 19.50 2.26 -7.30
C TRP A 37 20.09 3.58 -6.82
N SER A 38 20.46 3.63 -5.55
CA SER A 38 21.38 4.66 -5.05
C SER A 38 22.75 4.50 -5.73
N PRO A 39 23.51 5.59 -5.93
CA PRO A 39 24.83 5.54 -6.58
C PRO A 39 25.83 4.64 -5.85
N ASP A 40 25.68 4.48 -4.54
CA ASP A 40 26.51 3.60 -3.69
C ASP A 40 26.03 2.13 -3.70
N GLY A 41 24.95 1.81 -4.41
CA GLY A 41 24.39 0.47 -4.55
C GLY A 41 23.74 -0.11 -3.27
N ARG A 42 23.61 0.68 -2.21
CA ARG A 42 23.12 0.19 -0.91
C ARG A 42 21.61 0.25 -0.75
N SER A 43 20.91 0.97 -1.62
CA SER A 43 19.47 1.19 -1.49
C SER A 43 18.79 1.28 -2.85
N ILE A 44 17.49 0.95 -2.89
CA ILE A 44 16.63 1.13 -4.06
C ILE A 44 15.48 2.05 -3.66
N ALA A 45 15.24 3.08 -4.46
CA ALA A 45 14.02 3.87 -4.43
C ALA A 45 13.01 3.30 -5.44
N PHE A 46 11.73 3.28 -5.08
CA PHE A 46 10.64 2.85 -5.96
C PHE A 46 9.35 3.59 -5.64
N LEU A 47 8.44 3.65 -6.61
CA LEU A 47 7.10 4.19 -6.44
C LEU A 47 6.13 3.06 -6.08
N ALA A 48 5.40 3.21 -4.98
CA ALA A 48 4.34 2.29 -4.60
C ALA A 48 3.03 3.05 -4.37
N LYS A 49 1.92 2.43 -4.77
CA LYS A 49 0.60 2.92 -4.38
C LYS A 49 0.40 2.58 -2.91
N ARG A 50 0.06 3.58 -2.09
CA ARG A 50 -0.32 3.32 -0.70
C ARG A 50 -1.60 2.49 -0.71
N PRO A 51 -1.71 1.46 0.15
CA PRO A 51 -2.98 0.78 0.32
C PRO A 51 -4.00 1.84 0.68
N SER A 52 -5.09 1.93 -0.08
CA SER A 52 -6.25 2.67 0.39
C SER A 52 -6.69 1.95 1.64
N VAL A 53 -6.45 2.53 2.82
CA VAL A 53 -7.19 2.14 4.01
C VAL A 53 -8.64 2.37 3.60
N LYS A 54 -9.38 1.30 3.30
CA LYS A 54 -10.83 1.37 3.32
C LYS A 54 -11.16 1.53 4.79
N ASP A 55 -11.08 2.77 5.26
CA ASP A 55 -11.77 3.18 6.47
C ASP A 55 -13.21 2.68 6.31
N GLY A 56 -13.68 1.97 7.33
CA GLY A 56 -14.83 1.08 7.26
C GLY A 56 -16.01 1.66 6.50
N GLU A 57 -16.61 0.79 5.69
CA GLU A 57 -18.04 0.65 5.49
C GLU A 57 -18.87 1.61 6.39
N ALA A 58 -19.12 2.82 5.89
CA ALA A 58 -20.08 3.74 6.50
C ALA A 58 -21.48 3.39 6.01
N ASP A 59 -21.90 2.16 6.30
CA ASP A 59 -23.31 1.81 6.44
C ASP A 59 -23.69 2.11 7.90
N GLU A 60 -24.00 3.37 8.21
CA GLU A 60 -24.74 3.68 9.44
C GLU A 60 -25.64 4.91 9.26
N ASP A 61 -26.80 4.61 8.69
CA ASP A 61 -28.05 5.30 8.96
C ASP A 61 -28.30 5.29 10.48
N LYS A 62 -28.14 6.45 11.15
CA LYS A 62 -28.79 6.77 12.43
C LYS A 62 -28.55 8.24 12.82
N ASN A 63 -29.61 9.02 12.57
CA ASN A 63 -30.02 10.18 13.36
C ASN A 63 -29.49 10.15 14.81
N LYS A 64 -28.63 11.10 15.19
CA LYS A 64 -28.22 11.29 16.59
C LYS A 64 -27.88 12.74 16.91
N GLU A 65 -28.89 13.61 16.89
CA GLU A 65 -28.88 14.76 17.80
C GLU A 65 -29.38 14.28 19.18
N GLU A 66 -28.46 13.91 20.08
CA GLU A 66 -28.71 14.11 21.50
C GLU A 66 -27.47 14.71 22.16
N LYS A 67 -27.56 16.02 22.37
CA LYS A 67 -26.65 16.80 23.20
C LYS A 67 -26.90 16.41 24.64
N LYS A 68 -25.89 15.84 25.32
CA LYS A 68 -25.80 16.01 26.77
C LYS A 68 -24.36 16.17 27.22
N LEU A 69 -23.98 17.43 27.44
CA LEU A 69 -22.87 17.81 28.30
C LEU A 69 -23.18 17.32 29.72
N VAL A 70 -22.24 16.59 30.32
CA VAL A 70 -22.08 16.58 31.77
C VAL A 70 -20.61 16.90 32.05
N LYS A 71 -20.39 18.09 32.63
CA LYS A 71 -19.08 18.56 33.08
C LYS A 71 -18.78 17.90 34.43
N LEU A 72 -17.58 17.33 34.54
CA LEU A 72 -17.07 16.69 35.74
C LEU A 72 -16.58 17.77 36.71
N ASN A 73 -17.06 17.72 37.96
CA ASN A 73 -16.40 18.25 39.14
C ASN A 73 -16.42 17.17 40.20
#